data_AF-A0A6B3GX61-F1
#
_entry.id   AF-A0A6B3GX61-F1
#
_cell.length_a   1.000
_cell.length_b   1.000
_cell.length_c   1.000
_cell.angle_alpha   90.00
_cell.angle_beta   90.00
_cell.angle_gamma   90.00
#
_symmetry.space_group_name_H-M   'P 1'
#
loop_
_entity.id
_entity.type
_entity.pdbx_description
1 polymer ?
#
loop_
_entity_poly.entity_id
_entity_poly.type
_entity_poly.pdbx_seq_one_letter_code
_entity_poly.pdbx_strand_id
1 'polypeptide(L)' 'VLIRDDIAVVWGLNHMTAGEADGTTTESWSRGTRVLQRQNGKWTMIHQHVSYPYDPQTGEAKIDLRP' A
#
# COMPACT_ATOMS: atom_id res chain seq x y z
N VAL A 1 9.97 -3.32 9.19
CA VAL A 1 8.90 -3.85 10.07
C VAL A 1 9.26 -3.56 11.51
N LEU A 2 8.28 -3.17 12.34
CA LEU A 2 8.42 -3.03 13.78
C LEU A 2 7.41 -3.96 14.46
N ILE A 3 7.84 -4.68 15.49
CA ILE A 3 6.99 -5.60 16.26
C ILE A 3 7.16 -5.25 17.73
N ARG A 4 6.04 -5.09 18.45
CA ARG A 4 5.98 -4.94 19.91
C ARG A 4 4.78 -5.71 20.41
N ASP A 5 5.03 -6.66 21.30
CA ASP A 5 4.02 -7.55 21.86
C ASP A 5 3.15 -8.21 20.77
N ASP A 6 1.86 -7.91 20.78
CA ASP A 6 0.87 -8.41 19.83
C ASP A 6 0.61 -7.44 18.67
N ILE A 7 1.41 -6.39 18.47
CA ILE A 7 1.27 -5.43 17.36
C ILE A 7 2.49 -5.46 16.44
N ALA A 8 2.23 -5.50 15.13
CA ALA A 8 3.24 -5.34 14.09
C ALA A 8 2.85 -4.20 13.13
N VAL A 9 3.80 -3.30 12.84
CA VAL A 9 3.65 -2.23 11.86
C VAL A 9 4.62 -2.49 10.70
N VAL A 10 4.08 -2.54 9.49
CA VAL A 10 4.82 -2.75 8.24
C VAL A 10 4.54 -1.59 7.31
N TRP A 11 5.57 -1.07 6.65
CA TRP A 11 5.42 -0.03 5.63
C TRP A 11 6.36 -0.31 4.47
N GLY A 12 6.01 0.23 3.30
CA GLY A 12 6.80 0.07 2.09
C GLY A 12 6.13 0.71 0.88
N LEU A 13 6.79 0.56 -0.26
CA LEU A 13 6.23 0.91 -1.57
C LEU A 13 5.62 -0.35 -2.18
N ASN A 14 4.40 -0.25 -2.71
CA ASN A 14 3.78 -1.32 -3.48
C ASN A 14 3.96 -1.01 -4.97
N HIS A 15 4.62 -1.91 -5.69
CA HIS A 15 4.60 -1.94 -7.15
C HIS A 15 3.46 -2.85 -7.60
N MET A 16 2.47 -2.27 -8.28
CA MET A 16 1.24 -2.96 -8.66
C MET A 16 1.11 -2.98 -10.16
N THR A 17 0.82 -4.15 -10.71
CA THR A 17 0.48 -4.35 -12.11
C THR A 17 -0.99 -4.79 -12.17
N ALA A 18 -1.81 -4.08 -12.93
CA ALA A 18 -3.23 -4.36 -13.11
C ALA A 18 -3.53 -4.59 -14.59
N GLY A 19 -4.20 -5.70 -14.91
CA GLY A 19 -4.74 -5.94 -16.25
C GLY A 19 -6.09 -5.24 -16.41
N GLU A 20 -6.26 -4.51 -17.50
CA GLU A 20 -7.48 -3.76 -17.81
C GLU A 20 -8.39 -4.57 -18.75
N ALA A 21 -9.67 -4.19 -18.81
CA ALA A 21 -10.67 -4.90 -19.62
C ALA A 21 -10.40 -4.85 -21.14
N ASP A 22 -9.65 -3.85 -21.61
CA ASP A 22 -9.24 -3.69 -23.00
C ASP A 22 -7.97 -4.48 -23.37
N GLY A 23 -7.43 -5.25 -22.42
CA GLY A 23 -6.21 -6.03 -22.59
C GLY A 23 -4.92 -5.24 -22.36
N THR A 24 -5.00 -3.96 -22.01
CA THR A 24 -3.84 -3.18 -21.59
C THR A 24 -3.43 -3.53 -20.15
N THR A 25 -2.25 -3.07 -19.75
CA THR A 25 -1.72 -3.28 -18.41
C THR A 25 -1.25 -1.95 -17.85
N THR A 26 -1.71 -1.63 -16.63
CA THR A 26 -1.30 -0.45 -15.89
C THR A 26 -0.31 -0.85 -14.81
N GLU A 27 0.83 -0.16 -14.75
CA GLU A 27 1.76 -0.24 -13.62
C GLU A 27 1.62 0.99 -12.74
N SER A 28 1.68 0.79 -11.42
CA SER A 28 1.60 1.89 -10.45
C SER A 28 2.44 1.66 -9.21
N TRP A 29 2.86 2.77 -8.61
CA TRP A 29 3.56 2.79 -7.32
C TRP A 29 2.73 3.53 -6.27
N SER A 30 2.56 2.89 -5.11
CA SER A 30 1.88 3.49 -3.95
C SER A 30 2.69 3.34 -2.67
N ARG A 31 2.40 4.15 -1.65
CA ARG A 31 2.90 3.95 -0.29
C ARG A 31 1.88 3.13 0.50
N GLY A 32 2.33 2.10 1.19
CA GLY A 32 1.50 1.28 2.07
C GLY A 32 2.00 1.30 3.51
N THR A 33 1.09 1.43 4.46
CA THR A 33 1.29 1.11 5.88
C THR A 33 0.23 0.12 6.33
N ARG A 34 0.62 -0.95 7.00
CA ARG A 34 -0.25 -2.03 7.48
C ARG A 34 0.05 -2.28 8.94
N VAL A 35 -1.00 -2.40 9.74
CA VAL A 35 -0.91 -2.79 11.15
C VAL A 35 -1.57 -4.14 11.30
N LEU A 36 -0.85 -5.08 11.92
CA LEU A 36 -1.32 -6.40 12.24
C LEU A 36 -1.39 -6.55 13.75
N GLN A 37 -2.39 -7.28 14.23
CA GLN A 37 -2.48 -7.72 15.62
C GLN A 37 -2.43 -9.24 15.70
N ARG A 38 -1.68 -9.78 16.67
CA ARG A 38 -1.62 -11.20 16.95
C ARG A 38 -2.74 -11.60 17.91
N GLN A 39 -3.72 -12.34 17.42
CA GLN A 39 -4.82 -12.89 18.23
C GLN A 39 -4.83 -14.41 18.10
N ASN A 40 -4.92 -15.13 19.23
CA ASN A 40 -4.91 -16.61 19.27
C ASN A 40 -3.74 -17.23 18.47
N GLY A 41 -2.56 -16.60 18.57
CA GLY A 41 -1.35 -17.07 17.89
C GLY A 41 -1.25 -16.72 16.39
N LYS A 42 -2.23 -16.02 15.81
CA LYS A 42 -2.24 -15.65 14.39
C LYS A 42 -2.18 -14.14 14.22
N TRP A 43 -1.35 -13.67 13.29
CA TRP A 43 -1.32 -12.27 12.89
C TRP A 43 -2.44 -11.98 11.91
N THR A 44 -3.28 -11.00 12.22
CA THR A 44 -4.37 -10.53 11.36
C THR A 44 -4.18 -9.05 11.09
N MET A 45 -4.35 -8.62 9.84
CA MET A 45 -4.31 -7.20 9.51
C MET A 45 -5.54 -6.50 10.09
N ILE A 46 -5.32 -5.54 10.98
CA ILE A 46 -6.38 -4.76 11.64
C ILE A 46 -6.49 -3.33 11.09
N HIS A 47 -5.49 -2.87 10.36
CA HIS A 47 -5.51 -1.58 9.68
C HIS A 47 -4.64 -1.60 8.43
N GLN A 48 -5.09 -0.89 7.39
CA GLN A 48 -4.31 -0.60 6.20
C GLN A 48 -4.53 0.85 5.77
N HIS A 49 -3.44 1.51 5.41
CA HIS A 49 -3.45 2.79 4.71
C HIS A 49 -2.62 2.65 3.43
N VAL A 50 -3.26 2.88 2.28
CA VAL A 50 -2.61 3.00 0.98
C VAL A 50 -2.83 4.41 0.47
N SER A 51 -1.78 5.03 -0.07
CA SER A 51 -1.87 6.38 -0.61
C SER A 51 -0.93 6.62 -1.79
N TYR A 52 -1.35 7.55 -2.65
CA TYR A 52 -0.55 8.11 -3.73
C TYR A 52 -0.21 9.57 -3.40
N PRO A 53 0.96 10.08 -3.80
CA PRO A 53 1.15 11.51 -3.95
C PRO A 53 0.12 12.07 -4.95
N TYR A 54 -0.16 13.36 -4.88
CA TYR A 54 -1.03 14.03 -5.84
C TYR A 54 -0.34 15.27 -6.40
N ASP A 55 -0.74 15.67 -7.60
CA ASP A 55 -0.35 16.93 -8.23
C ASP A 55 -1.12 18.09 -7.58
N PRO A 56 -0.46 19.07 -6.95
CA PRO A 56 -1.17 20.17 -6.32
C PRO A 56 -1.83 21.13 -7.33
N GLN A 57 -1.44 21.12 -8.61
CA GLN A 57 -2.04 21.99 -9.64
C GLN A 57 -3.28 21.34 -10.24
N THR A 58 -3.23 20.03 -10.56
CA THR A 58 -4.32 19.32 -11.23
C THR A 58 -5.23 18.55 -10.26
N GLY A 59 -4.75 18.25 -9.06
CA GLY A 59 -5.44 17.40 -8.08
C GLY A 59 -5.32 15.89 -8.37
N GLU A 60 -4.62 15.50 -9.44
CA GLU A 60 -4.54 14.11 -9.88
C GLU A 60 -3.56 13.29 -9.03
N ALA A 61 -3.89 12.02 -8.80
CA ALA A 61 -2.95 11.09 -8.17
C ALA A 61 -1.77 10.81 -9.10
N LYS A 62 -0.55 10.86 -8.56
CA LYS A 62 0.67 10.48 -9.26
C LYS A 62 0.97 9.00 -9.00
N ILE A 63 0.62 8.17 -9.98
CA ILE A 63 0.75 6.71 -9.90
C ILE A 63 2.02 6.18 -10.57
N ASP A 64 2.68 7.00 -11.40
CA ASP A 64 3.79 6.67 -12.30
C ASP A 64 5.18 7.02 -11.75
N LEU A 65 5.23 7.62 -10.56
CA LEU A 65 6.48 7.95 -9.88
C LEU A 65 7.26 6.68 -9.52
N ARG A 66 8.57 6.76 -9.63
CA ARG A 66 9.48 5.66 -9.28
C ARG A 66 10.20 5.95 -7.96
N PRO A 67 10.55 4.91 -7.18
CA PRO A 67 11.33 5.06 -5.95
C PRO A 67 12.66 5.79 -6.15
#